data_AF-A0A7V8WSR0-F1
#
_entry.id   AF-A0A7V8WSR0-F1
#
_cell.length_a   1.000
_cell.length_b   1.000
_cell.length_c   1.000
_cell.angle_alpha   90.00
_cell.angle_beta   90.00
_cell.angle_gamma   90.00
#
_symmetry.space_group_name_H-M   'P 1'
#
loop_
_entity.id
_entity.type
_entity.pdbx_description
1 polymer ?
#
loop_
_entity_poly.entity_id
_entity_poly.type
_entity_poly.pdbx_seq_one_letter_code
_entity_poly.pdbx_strand_id
1 'polypeptide(L)'
;MNATRATDFFERIVSDGQQAILTPTAYGEVLHASIRLQYEQELRLNRQAITARFGRRITSWTELYKRDPSIARHHEEALELLRQTLGGNNVAIATPAQLGPISSGRPYDEKLVRLVGRDGLDTNDALIFMEASRLGITAIVTMDRDMERARPDFDVYTWV
;
A
#
# COMPACT_ATOMS: atom_id res chain seq x y z
N MET A 1 -6.92 0.02 -10.94
CA MET A 1 -7.28 0.61 -9.63
C MET A 1 -7.98 1.93 -9.89
N ASN A 2 -9.22 2.10 -9.44
CA ASN A 2 -9.94 3.37 -9.62
C ASN A 2 -9.49 4.31 -8.49
N ALA A 3 -8.78 5.40 -8.81
CA ALA A 3 -8.23 6.33 -7.82
C ALA A 3 -9.31 6.81 -6.84
N THR A 4 -10.53 7.03 -7.32
CA THR A 4 -11.71 7.39 -6.51
C THR A 4 -11.99 6.36 -5.42
N ARG A 5 -11.91 5.05 -5.71
CA ARG A 5 -12.14 4.02 -4.69
C ARG A 5 -11.08 4.01 -3.59
N ALA A 6 -9.82 4.28 -3.94
CA ALA A 6 -8.75 4.36 -2.96
C ALA A 6 -8.93 5.61 -2.08
N THR A 7 -9.30 6.75 -2.68
CA THR A 7 -9.65 7.98 -1.95
C THR A 7 -10.80 7.76 -0.99
N ASP A 8 -11.95 7.26 -1.46
CA ASP A 8 -13.14 6.99 -0.64
C ASP A 8 -12.80 6.03 0.51
N PHE A 9 -11.89 5.09 0.27
CA PHE A 9 -11.45 4.12 1.25
C PHE A 9 -10.59 4.74 2.36
N PHE A 10 -9.58 5.54 2.00
CA PHE A 10 -8.76 6.24 3.00
C PHE A 10 -9.57 7.30 3.75
N GLU A 11 -10.48 7.99 3.08
CA GLU A 11 -11.41 8.93 3.72
C GLU A 11 -12.28 8.24 4.78
N ARG A 12 -12.71 6.99 4.51
CA ARG A 12 -13.48 6.20 5.48
C ARG A 12 -12.66 5.78 6.70
N ILE A 13 -11.43 5.29 6.51
CA ILE A 13 -10.54 4.97 7.64
C ILE A 13 -10.32 6.20 8.52
N VAL A 14 -10.09 7.34 7.88
CA VAL A 14 -9.89 8.62 8.55
C VAL A 14 -11.16 9.06 9.29
N SER A 15 -12.34 8.96 8.66
CA SER A 15 -13.61 9.40 9.26
C SER A 15 -14.04 8.55 10.45
N ASP A 16 -13.72 7.26 10.44
CA ASP A 16 -14.18 6.31 11.45
C ASP A 16 -13.28 6.33 12.71
N GLY A 17 -12.16 7.07 12.69
CA GLY A 17 -11.25 7.23 13.82
C GLY A 17 -10.54 5.95 14.26
N GLN A 18 -10.63 4.89 13.45
CA GLN A 18 -10.04 3.59 13.75
C GLN A 18 -8.51 3.64 13.68
N GLN A 19 -7.85 2.87 14.55
CA GLN A 19 -6.43 2.60 14.39
C GLN A 19 -6.23 1.55 13.31
N ALA A 20 -5.45 1.88 12.28
CA ALA A 20 -5.17 0.98 11.17
C ALA A 20 -3.67 0.84 10.95
N ILE A 21 -3.24 -0.32 10.43
CA ILE A 21 -1.90 -0.49 9.86
C ILE A 21 -1.97 -0.47 8.35
N LEU A 22 -1.07 0.29 7.75
CA LEU A 22 -0.73 0.18 6.35
C LEU A 22 0.54 -0.66 6.22
N THR A 23 0.41 -1.82 5.57
CA THR A 23 1.56 -2.71 5.33
C THR A 23 2.54 -2.07 4.33
N PRO A 24 3.82 -2.47 4.33
CA PRO A 24 4.77 -1.99 3.32
C PRO A 24 4.28 -2.22 1.88
N THR A 25 3.62 -3.35 1.63
CA THR A 25 3.06 -3.68 0.31
C THR A 25 1.95 -2.72 -0.08
N ALA A 26 0.97 -2.49 0.79
CA ALA A 26 -0.13 -1.56 0.53
C ALA A 26 0.37 -0.13 0.35
N TYR A 27 1.33 0.31 1.18
CA TYR A 27 1.95 1.62 1.04
C TYR A 27 2.71 1.75 -0.29
N GLY A 28 3.48 0.72 -0.67
CA GLY A 28 4.17 0.66 -1.95
C GLY A 28 3.22 0.79 -3.15
N GLU A 29 2.07 0.11 -3.12
CA GLU A 29 1.04 0.22 -4.15
C GLU A 29 0.45 1.63 -4.26
N VAL A 30 0.19 2.30 -3.12
CA VAL A 30 -0.29 3.70 -3.11
C VAL A 30 0.74 4.65 -3.71
N LEU A 31 2.02 4.47 -3.37
CA LEU A 31 3.12 5.23 -3.96
C LEU A 31 3.21 5.00 -5.48
N HIS A 32 3.17 3.73 -5.91
CA HIS A 32 3.21 3.36 -7.33
C HIS A 32 2.02 3.93 -8.12
N ALA A 33 0.82 3.87 -7.56
CA ALA A 33 -0.38 4.43 -8.18
C ALA A 33 -0.29 5.96 -8.31
N SER A 34 0.17 6.65 -7.26
CA SER A 34 0.35 8.10 -7.25
C SER A 34 1.37 8.56 -8.30
N ILE A 35 2.53 7.89 -8.36
CA ILE A 35 3.56 8.15 -9.38
C ILE A 35 2.98 7.91 -10.77
N ARG A 36 2.31 6.77 -11.00
CA ARG A 36 1.73 6.45 -12.29
C ARG A 36 0.76 7.54 -12.77
N LEU A 37 -0.20 7.94 -11.94
CA LEU A 37 -1.20 8.95 -12.28
C LEU A 37 -0.54 10.27 -12.67
N GLN A 38 0.48 10.67 -11.94
CA GLN A 38 1.22 11.88 -12.25
C GLN A 38 1.91 11.81 -13.61
N TYR A 39 2.62 10.72 -13.90
CA TYR A 39 3.31 10.57 -15.18
C TYR A 39 2.32 10.42 -16.35
N GLU A 40 1.17 9.78 -16.13
CA GLU A 40 0.09 9.73 -17.13
C GLU A 40 -0.47 11.12 -17.40
N GLN A 41 -0.69 11.94 -16.37
CA GLN A 41 -1.13 13.32 -16.51
C GLN A 41 -0.10 14.18 -17.24
N GLU A 42 1.18 14.08 -16.87
CA GLU A 42 2.27 14.81 -17.50
C GLU A 42 2.39 14.46 -18.98
N LEU A 43 2.34 13.16 -19.31
CA LEU A 43 2.36 12.68 -20.69
C LEU A 43 1.11 13.08 -21.50
N ARG A 44 -0.03 13.26 -20.83
CA ARG A 44 -1.28 13.72 -21.46
C ARG A 44 -1.24 15.22 -21.77
N LEU A 45 -0.77 16.03 -20.82
CA LEU A 45 -0.77 17.49 -20.92
C LEU A 45 0.40 18.02 -21.77
N ASN A 46 1.59 17.42 -21.65
CA ASN A 46 2.84 17.96 -22.20
C ASN A 46 3.45 17.09 -23.32
N ARG A 47 2.66 16.24 -23.98
CA ARG A 47 3.16 15.22 -24.94
C ARG A 47 4.11 15.77 -26.00
N GLN A 48 3.78 16.91 -26.61
CA GLN A 48 4.59 17.51 -27.67
C GLN A 48 5.93 17.99 -27.13
N ALA A 49 5.93 18.73 -26.02
CA ALA A 49 7.14 19.20 -25.35
C ALA A 49 8.03 18.05 -24.89
N ILE A 50 7.44 17.00 -24.31
CA ILE A 50 8.14 15.77 -23.91
C ILE A 50 8.79 15.07 -25.12
N THR A 51 8.06 14.95 -26.23
CA THR A 51 8.58 14.32 -27.45
C THR A 51 9.73 15.13 -28.04
N ALA A 52 9.61 16.46 -28.07
CA ALA A 52 10.68 17.35 -28.53
C ALA A 52 11.93 17.24 -27.63
N ARG A 53 11.74 17.19 -26.31
CA ARG A 53 12.83 17.06 -25.33
C ARG A 53 13.61 15.75 -25.46
N PHE A 54 12.92 14.63 -25.72
CA PHE A 54 13.56 13.32 -25.79
C PHE A 54 13.88 12.83 -27.20
N GLY A 55 13.58 13.63 -28.24
CA GLY A 55 13.87 13.33 -29.65
C GLY A 55 13.12 12.11 -30.23
N ARG A 56 12.23 11.49 -29.44
CA ARG A 56 11.40 10.35 -29.86
C ARG A 56 10.09 10.34 -29.07
N ARG A 57 9.03 9.86 -29.73
CA ARG A 57 7.70 9.77 -29.13
C ARG A 57 7.73 8.86 -27.91
N ILE A 58 7.28 9.38 -26.78
CA ILE A 58 7.04 8.59 -25.56
C ILE A 58 5.60 8.08 -25.58
N THR A 59 5.43 6.78 -25.40
CA THR A 59 4.16 6.07 -25.62
C THR A 59 3.47 5.66 -24.33
N SER A 60 4.21 5.55 -23.23
CA SER A 60 3.68 5.13 -21.93
C SER A 60 4.28 5.94 -20.77
N TRP A 61 3.57 5.97 -19.65
CA TRP A 61 4.06 6.60 -18.42
C TRP A 61 5.34 5.94 -17.91
N THR A 62 5.47 4.61 -18.06
CA THR A 62 6.66 3.85 -17.63
C THR A 62 7.89 4.23 -18.45
N GLU A 63 7.71 4.50 -19.74
CA GLU A 63 8.77 4.99 -20.61
C GLU A 63 9.20 6.42 -20.22
N LEU A 64 8.25 7.30 -19.86
CA LEU A 64 8.55 8.64 -19.35
C LEU A 64 9.30 8.57 -18.01
N TYR A 65 8.83 7.74 -17.08
CA TYR A 65 9.44 7.52 -15.76
C TYR A 65 10.91 7.14 -15.86
N LYS A 66 11.25 6.18 -16.74
CA LYS A 66 12.63 5.74 -16.94
C LYS A 66 13.55 6.82 -17.52
N ARG A 67 12.99 7.83 -18.20
CA ARG A 67 13.78 8.90 -18.85
C ARG A 67 13.83 10.18 -18.06
N ASP A 68 12.82 10.44 -17.26
CA ASP A 68 12.75 11.63 -16.42
C ASP A 68 12.35 11.29 -14.97
N PRO A 69 13.30 10.81 -14.16
CA PRO A 69 13.05 10.58 -12.74
C PRO A 69 12.89 11.88 -11.95
N SER A 70 13.12 13.06 -12.55
CA SER A 70 12.93 14.33 -11.83
C SER A 70 11.46 14.59 -11.50
N ILE A 71 10.51 14.13 -12.32
CA ILE A 71 9.09 14.30 -12.04
C ILE A 71 8.72 13.63 -10.71
N ALA A 72 9.17 12.40 -10.46
CA ALA A 72 8.97 11.74 -9.17
C ALA A 72 9.62 12.49 -8.00
N ARG A 73 10.83 13.04 -8.19
CA ARG A 73 11.53 13.82 -7.16
C ARG A 73 10.80 15.11 -6.77
N HIS A 74 10.19 15.80 -7.73
CA HIS A 74 9.36 16.98 -7.43
C HIS A 74 8.10 16.64 -6.62
N HIS A 75 7.73 15.36 -6.51
CA HIS A 75 6.57 14.89 -5.75
C HIS A 75 6.93 14.25 -4.42
N GLU A 76 8.21 14.26 -4.03
CA GLU A 76 8.65 13.74 -2.73
C GLU A 76 7.94 14.44 -1.57
N GLU A 77 7.77 15.76 -1.65
CA GLU A 77 7.03 16.54 -0.65
C GLU A 77 5.56 16.11 -0.54
N ALA A 78 4.90 15.83 -1.66
CA ALA A 78 3.51 15.37 -1.66
C ALA A 78 3.37 13.95 -1.08
N LEU A 79 4.34 13.07 -1.34
CA LEU A 79 4.36 11.71 -0.77
C LEU A 79 4.63 11.72 0.74
N GLU A 80 5.49 12.63 1.20
CA GLU A 80 5.74 12.84 2.64
C GLU A 80 4.52 13.47 3.33
N LEU A 81 3.83 14.40 2.67
CA LEU A 81 2.57 14.96 3.17
C LEU A 81 1.50 13.86 3.32
N LEU A 82 1.40 12.95 2.35
CA LEU A 82 0.52 11.78 2.44
C LEU A 82 0.88 10.92 3.65
N ARG A 83 2.18 10.62 3.85
CA ARG A 83 2.66 9.87 5.00
C ARG A 83 2.29 10.53 6.33
N GLN A 84 2.50 11.84 6.44
CA GLN A 84 2.16 12.62 7.63
C GLN A 84 0.64 12.66 7.87
N THR A 85 -0.14 12.82 6.81
CA THR A 85 -1.60 12.81 6.88
C THR A 85 -2.11 11.46 7.38
N LEU A 86 -1.57 10.35 6.89
CA LEU A 86 -1.91 9.02 7.37
C LEU A 86 -1.55 8.86 8.86
N GLY A 87 -0.33 9.24 9.25
CA GLY A 87 0.11 9.19 10.64
C GLY A 87 -0.71 10.06 11.60
N GLY A 88 -1.17 11.23 11.14
CA GLY A 88 -2.04 12.12 11.92
C GLY A 88 -3.48 11.61 12.11
N ASN A 89 -3.91 10.64 11.30
CA ASN A 89 -5.25 10.06 11.34
C ASN A 89 -5.24 8.61 11.84
N ASN A 90 -4.41 8.30 12.83
CA ASN A 90 -4.31 6.98 13.46
C ASN A 90 -3.93 5.81 12.52
N VAL A 91 -3.35 6.10 11.34
CA VAL A 91 -2.82 5.07 10.45
C VAL A 91 -1.31 4.92 10.68
N ALA A 92 -0.91 3.79 11.27
CA ALA A 92 0.50 3.44 11.43
C ALA A 92 1.03 2.81 10.13
N ILE A 93 2.11 3.38 9.58
CA ILE A 93 2.82 2.76 8.44
C ILE A 93 3.87 1.82 9.01
N ALA A 94 3.69 0.52 8.81
CA ALA A 94 4.67 -0.47 9.21
C ALA A 94 5.86 -0.44 8.25
N THR A 95 7.07 -0.28 8.79
CA THR A 95 8.31 -0.46 8.03
C THR A 95 8.79 -1.91 8.12
N PRO A 96 9.51 -2.43 7.11
CA PRO A 96 10.06 -3.79 7.17
C PRO A 96 10.89 -4.07 8.44
N ALA A 97 11.60 -3.05 8.96
CA ALA A 97 12.38 -3.17 10.19
C ALA A 97 11.51 -3.29 11.46
N GLN A 98 10.32 -2.66 11.46
CA GLN A 98 9.36 -2.74 12.57
C GLN A 98 8.61 -4.08 12.60
N LEU A 99 8.56 -4.81 11.48
CA LEU A 99 8.00 -6.17 11.44
C LEU A 99 8.91 -7.18 12.17
N GLY A 100 10.20 -6.88 12.31
CA GLY A 100 11.19 -7.67 13.06
C GLY A 100 11.39 -9.12 12.55
N PRO A 101 12.50 -9.79 12.92
CA PRO A 101 12.51 -11.24 12.87
C PRO A 101 11.54 -11.73 13.94
N ILE A 102 10.58 -12.55 13.53
CA ILE A 102 9.67 -13.16 14.49
C ILE A 102 10.49 -14.04 15.45
N SER A 103 10.48 -13.69 16.73
CA SER A 103 10.99 -14.55 17.79
C SER A 103 10.16 -15.83 17.86
N SER A 104 10.72 -16.95 17.42
CA SER A 104 10.13 -18.28 17.45
C SER A 104 9.77 -18.69 18.88
N GLY A 105 8.50 -18.49 19.26
CA GLY A 105 7.90 -19.04 20.45
C GLY A 105 6.65 -19.80 20.03
N ARG A 106 6.48 -21.03 20.51
CA ARG A 106 5.46 -22.02 20.14
C ARG A 106 4.02 -21.52 19.83
N PRO A 107 3.44 -20.48 20.46
CA PRO A 107 2.13 -19.94 20.03
C PRO A 107 2.18 -19.26 18.65
N TYR A 108 3.35 -18.81 18.20
CA TYR A 108 3.58 -18.30 16.85
C TYR A 108 3.33 -19.39 15.82
N ASP A 109 3.94 -20.56 16.00
CA ASP A 109 3.82 -21.67 15.06
C ASP A 109 2.37 -22.19 15.00
N GLU A 110 1.67 -22.27 16.13
CA GLU A 110 0.26 -22.66 16.17
C GLU A 110 -0.67 -21.66 15.47
N LYS A 111 -0.41 -20.36 15.63
CA LYS A 111 -1.21 -19.30 14.99
C LYS A 111 -0.89 -19.18 13.50
N LEU A 112 0.36 -19.40 13.09
CA LEU A 112 0.76 -19.48 11.69
C LEU A 112 0.12 -20.69 11.02
N VAL A 113 0.22 -21.87 11.64
CA VAL A 113 -0.43 -23.10 11.16
C VAL A 113 -1.94 -22.93 11.09
N ARG A 114 -2.57 -22.19 12.03
CA ARG A 114 -4.00 -21.87 11.96
C ARG A 114 -4.32 -20.94 10.77
N LEU A 115 -3.59 -19.84 10.57
CA LEU A 115 -3.86 -18.90 9.48
C LEU A 115 -3.62 -19.53 8.09
N VAL A 116 -2.55 -20.31 7.95
CA VAL A 116 -2.24 -21.04 6.71
C VAL A 116 -3.20 -22.22 6.51
N GLY A 117 -3.44 -23.02 7.55
CA GLY A 117 -4.21 -24.26 7.45
C GLY A 117 -5.73 -24.08 7.50
N ARG A 118 -6.23 -23.19 8.36
CA ARG A 118 -7.68 -22.94 8.52
C ARG A 118 -8.18 -21.91 7.51
N ASP A 119 -7.46 -20.81 7.36
CA ASP A 119 -7.91 -19.68 6.54
C ASP A 119 -7.30 -19.71 5.13
N GLY A 120 -6.44 -20.70 4.84
CA GLY A 120 -5.91 -20.95 3.50
C GLY A 120 -5.05 -19.80 2.98
N LEU A 121 -4.42 -19.04 3.88
CA LEU A 121 -3.52 -17.95 3.54
C LEU A 121 -2.15 -18.48 3.16
N ASP A 122 -1.47 -17.78 2.26
CA ASP A 122 -0.05 -18.04 2.08
C ASP A 122 0.74 -17.62 3.33
N THR A 123 1.99 -18.04 3.41
CA THR A 123 2.81 -17.75 4.60
C THR A 123 2.98 -16.24 4.78
N ASN A 124 3.22 -15.46 3.73
CA ASN A 124 3.46 -14.02 3.85
C ASN A 124 2.23 -13.26 4.36
N ASP A 125 1.05 -13.59 3.85
CA ASP A 125 -0.22 -13.03 4.31
C ASP A 125 -0.48 -13.37 5.77
N ALA A 126 -0.26 -14.63 6.15
CA ALA A 126 -0.37 -15.06 7.53
C ALA A 126 0.58 -14.29 8.46
N LEU A 127 1.83 -14.03 8.05
CA LEU A 127 2.77 -13.21 8.83
C LEU A 127 2.23 -11.79 9.07
N ILE A 128 1.53 -11.18 8.09
CA ILE A 128 0.91 -9.86 8.23
C ILE A 128 -0.17 -9.88 9.34
N PHE A 129 -1.05 -10.88 9.34
CA PHE A 129 -2.08 -11.04 10.38
C PHE A 129 -1.50 -11.29 11.77
N MET A 130 -0.42 -12.07 11.83
CA MET A 130 0.27 -12.33 13.10
C MET A 130 0.88 -11.07 13.68
N GLU A 131 1.48 -10.25 12.84
CA GLU A 131 2.06 -8.98 13.26
C GLU A 131 0.99 -7.96 13.67
N ALA A 132 -0.11 -7.87 12.92
CA ALA A 132 -1.26 -7.06 13.30
C ALA A 132 -1.77 -7.45 14.71
N SER A 133 -1.94 -8.74 14.97
CA SER A 133 -2.29 -9.23 16.30
C SER A 133 -1.27 -8.89 17.38
N ARG A 134 0.04 -9.00 17.10
CA ARG A 134 1.11 -8.63 18.04
C ARG A 134 1.03 -7.16 18.44
N LEU A 135 0.63 -6.31 17.49
CA LEU A 135 0.46 -4.88 17.66
C LEU A 135 -0.91 -4.49 18.23
N GLY A 136 -1.79 -5.45 18.53
CA GLY A 136 -3.14 -5.19 19.04
C GLY A 136 -4.10 -4.64 17.99
N ILE A 137 -3.80 -4.84 16.71
CA ILE A 137 -4.55 -4.31 15.57
C ILE A 137 -5.44 -5.41 15.00
N THR A 138 -6.72 -5.09 14.87
CA THR A 138 -7.74 -5.98 14.27
C THR A 138 -8.09 -5.60 12.84
N ALA A 139 -7.77 -4.37 12.41
CA ALA A 139 -8.08 -3.84 11.08
C ALA A 139 -6.88 -3.96 10.13
N ILE A 140 -7.05 -4.68 9.03
CA ILE A 140 -6.02 -4.86 8.00
C ILE A 140 -6.50 -4.34 6.65
N VAL A 141 -5.66 -3.49 6.05
CA VAL A 141 -5.84 -2.96 4.71
C VAL A 141 -4.95 -3.69 3.73
N THR A 142 -5.52 -4.27 2.68
CA THR A 142 -4.76 -5.05 1.69
C THR A 142 -5.38 -5.01 0.30
N MET A 143 -4.52 -5.17 -0.72
CA MET A 143 -4.92 -5.38 -2.11
C MET A 143 -5.06 -6.86 -2.46
N ASP A 144 -4.66 -7.75 -1.57
CA ASP A 144 -4.81 -9.18 -1.79
C ASP A 144 -6.20 -9.61 -1.35
N ARG A 145 -7.03 -10.03 -2.30
CA ARG A 145 -8.39 -10.50 -2.01
C ARG A 145 -8.37 -11.81 -1.23
N ASP A 146 -7.31 -12.60 -1.32
CA ASP A 146 -7.22 -13.88 -0.59
C ASP A 146 -7.10 -13.66 0.92
N MET A 147 -6.60 -12.50 1.35
CA MET A 147 -6.58 -12.11 2.75
C MET A 147 -7.98 -11.90 3.36
N GLU A 148 -9.05 -11.74 2.56
CA GLU A 148 -10.43 -11.68 3.07
C GLU A 148 -10.84 -12.97 3.80
N ARG A 149 -10.12 -14.08 3.60
CA ARG A 149 -10.40 -15.36 4.26
C ARG A 149 -10.21 -15.30 5.78
N ALA A 150 -9.39 -14.37 6.28
CA ALA A 150 -9.19 -14.15 7.71
C ALA A 150 -10.22 -13.20 8.37
N ARG A 151 -11.25 -12.77 7.64
CA ARG A 151 -12.36 -11.93 8.16
C ARG A 151 -13.02 -12.42 9.45
N PRO A 152 -13.08 -13.74 9.77
CA PRO A 152 -13.62 -14.18 11.06
C PRO A 152 -12.84 -13.68 12.27
N ASP A 153 -11.55 -13.36 12.11
CA ASP A 153 -10.65 -12.97 13.20
C ASP A 153 -10.11 -11.53 13.05
N PHE A 154 -10.31 -10.89 11.88
CA PHE A 154 -9.80 -9.55 11.57
C PHE A 154 -10.78 -8.76 10.69
N ASP A 155 -10.82 -7.45 10.84
CA ASP A 155 -11.51 -6.56 9.92
C ASP A 155 -10.63 -6.34 8.68
N VAL A 156 -10.87 -7.14 7.62
CA VAL A 156 -10.08 -7.06 6.38
C VAL A 156 -10.77 -6.19 5.35
N TYR A 157 -10.07 -5.14 4.92
CA TYR A 157 -10.51 -4.21 3.91
C TYR A 157 -9.68 -4.33 2.62
N THR A 158 -10.36 -4.50 1.49
CA THR A 158 -9.76 -4.56 0.15
C THR A 158 -10.69 -3.88 -0.88
N TRP A 159 -10.11 -3.44 -2.01
CA TRP A 159 -10.85 -2.75 -3.09
C TRP A 159 -10.55 -3.29 -4.50
N VAL A 160 -10.00 -4.51 -4.56
CA VAL A 160 -9.72 -5.25 -5.80
C VAL A 160 -10.96 -5.99 -6.29
#